data_AF-A0A9D2AHR3-F1
#
_entry.id   AF-A0A9D2AHR3-F1
#
_cell.length_a   1.000
_cell.length_b   1.000
_cell.length_c   1.000
_cell.angle_alpha   90.00
_cell.angle_beta   90.00
_cell.angle_gamma   90.00
#
_symmetry.space_group_name_H-M   'P 1'
#
loop_
_entity.id
_entity.type
_entity.pdbx_description
1 polymer ?
#
loop_
_entity_poly.entity_id
_entity_poly.type
_entity_poly.pdbx_seq_one_letter_code
_entity_poly.pdbx_strand_id
1 'polypeptide(L)'
;MTTLFELQKAAAEKIRARYPQVSSKEFRGDFTLTVQPDDLLDVMRYAKEACGFDMLVCVSSVDHLGQEPRFETNYTLTQAETGANMLVRVPVPESNPSVPSVVDIWRSANWLEREQYDLMGIEFVGHPDLRRIMMWEGYPWNPLRKDFPINGKVTEQAGLAFTEVAPTAGGPFITKPGVMTASEREPRAQG
;
A
#
# COMPACT_ATOMS: atom_id res chain seq x y z
N MET A 1 32.89 1.25 -7.04
CA MET A 1 31.64 1.72 -6.40
C MET A 1 30.61 0.63 -6.59
N THR A 2 30.07 0.07 -5.51
CA THR A 2 28.98 -0.90 -5.57
C THR A 2 27.71 -0.18 -6.02
N THR A 3 26.99 -0.71 -7.01
CA THR A 3 25.74 -0.10 -7.48
C THR A 3 24.59 -0.42 -6.53
N LEU A 4 23.52 0.37 -6.56
CA LEU A 4 22.30 0.08 -5.79
C LEU A 4 21.77 -1.32 -6.09
N PHE A 5 21.76 -1.70 -7.36
CA PHE A 5 21.36 -3.02 -7.81
C PHE A 5 22.13 -4.16 -7.11
N GLU A 6 23.46 -4.05 -7.02
CA GLU A 6 24.28 -5.09 -6.38
C GLU A 6 24.01 -5.17 -4.87
N LEU A 7 23.75 -4.03 -4.21
CA LEU A 7 23.36 -4.01 -2.79
C LEU A 7 22.00 -4.68 -2.57
N GLN A 8 21.02 -4.36 -3.41
CA GLN A 8 19.69 -4.97 -3.33
C GLN A 8 19.74 -6.47 -3.59
N LYS A 9 20.47 -6.89 -4.62
CA LYS A 9 20.67 -8.29 -4.96
C LYS A 9 21.32 -9.05 -3.81
N ALA A 10 22.42 -8.53 -3.27
CA ALA A 10 23.11 -9.15 -2.14
C ALA A 10 22.21 -9.26 -0.90
N ALA A 11 21.39 -8.24 -0.63
CA ALA A 11 20.43 -8.27 0.47
C ALA A 11 19.31 -9.31 0.23
N ALA A 12 18.74 -9.37 -0.97
CA ALA A 12 17.72 -10.36 -1.34
C ALA A 12 18.25 -11.80 -1.25
N GLU A 13 19.47 -12.05 -1.75
CA GLU A 13 20.13 -13.35 -1.67
C GLU A 13 20.43 -13.74 -0.21
N LYS A 14 20.88 -12.79 0.62
CA LYS A 14 21.13 -13.00 2.05
C LYS A 14 19.86 -13.35 2.81
N ILE A 15 18.73 -12.70 2.51
CA ILE A 15 17.42 -13.00 3.12
C ILE A 15 16.96 -14.39 2.68
N ARG A 16 17.05 -14.71 1.38
CA ARG A 16 16.66 -16.03 0.85
C ARG A 16 17.51 -17.18 1.35
N ALA A 17 18.79 -16.95 1.60
CA ALA A 17 19.68 -17.95 2.19
C ALA A 17 19.24 -18.35 3.60
N ARG A 18 18.66 -17.40 4.36
CA ARG A 18 18.14 -17.65 5.71
C ARG A 18 16.70 -18.16 5.71
N TYR A 19 15.88 -17.66 4.79
CA TYR A 19 14.46 -17.99 4.65
C TYR A 19 14.17 -18.51 3.23
N PRO A 20 14.41 -19.81 2.97
CA PRO A 20 14.25 -20.39 1.64
C PRO A 20 12.82 -20.33 1.08
N GLN A 21 11.82 -20.18 1.95
CA GLN A 21 10.41 -20.04 1.59
C GLN A 21 10.07 -18.68 0.97
N VAL A 22 10.92 -17.67 1.18
CA VAL A 22 10.73 -16.33 0.59
C VAL A 22 11.09 -16.37 -0.89
N SER A 23 10.15 -15.97 -1.74
CA SER A 23 10.42 -15.83 -3.17
C SER A 23 10.92 -14.42 -3.49
N SER A 24 11.86 -14.29 -4.42
CA SER A 24 12.35 -13.01 -4.91
C SER A 24 12.07 -12.85 -6.39
N LYS A 25 11.65 -11.65 -6.80
CA LYS A 25 11.52 -11.25 -8.20
C LYS A 25 12.34 -9.98 -8.42
N GLU A 26 13.12 -9.98 -9.49
CA GLU A 26 13.81 -8.79 -9.97
C GLU A 26 13.06 -8.23 -11.17
N PHE A 27 12.92 -6.91 -11.23
CA PHE A 27 12.42 -6.22 -12.41
C PHE A 27 13.04 -4.83 -12.53
N ARG A 28 13.74 -4.59 -13.65
CA ARG A 28 14.36 -3.30 -13.99
C ARG A 28 15.31 -2.77 -12.91
N GLY A 29 15.96 -3.68 -12.20
CA GLY A 29 16.91 -3.37 -11.15
C GLY A 29 16.31 -3.18 -9.77
N ASP A 30 14.99 -3.34 -9.60
CA ASP A 30 14.33 -3.36 -8.30
C ASP A 30 14.03 -4.80 -7.87
N PHE A 31 14.26 -5.10 -6.59
CA PHE A 31 13.96 -6.40 -5.99
C PHE A 31 12.67 -6.37 -5.18
N THR A 32 11.82 -7.36 -5.41
CA THR A 32 10.60 -7.63 -4.65
C THR A 32 10.69 -9.00 -3.98
N LEU A 33 10.52 -9.04 -2.67
CA LEU A 33 10.42 -10.27 -1.88
C LEU A 33 8.95 -10.58 -1.60
N THR A 34 8.48 -11.79 -1.84
CA THR A 34 7.14 -12.23 -1.43
C THR A 34 7.26 -13.12 -0.21
N VAL A 35 6.62 -12.70 0.88
CA VAL A 35 6.71 -13.30 2.21
C VAL A 35 5.30 -13.65 2.68
N GLN A 36 5.10 -14.82 3.29
CA GLN A 36 3.81 -15.18 3.87
C GLN A 36 3.58 -14.40 5.17
N PRO A 37 2.32 -14.10 5.55
CA PRO A 37 2.01 -13.38 6.78
C PRO A 37 2.69 -13.96 8.02
N ASP A 38 2.74 -15.28 8.15
CA ASP A 38 3.32 -15.98 9.31
C ASP A 38 4.83 -15.74 9.49
N ASP A 39 5.57 -15.59 8.38
CA ASP A 39 7.02 -15.36 8.38
C ASP A 39 7.39 -13.88 8.44
N LEU A 40 6.41 -12.98 8.34
CA LEU A 40 6.63 -11.55 8.07
C LEU A 40 7.54 -10.91 9.11
N LEU A 41 7.24 -11.08 10.40
CA LEU A 41 7.98 -10.43 11.48
C LEU A 41 9.45 -10.86 11.51
N ASP A 42 9.72 -12.15 11.35
CA ASP A 42 11.06 -12.71 11.41
C ASP A 42 11.91 -12.25 10.22
N VAL A 43 11.32 -12.21 9.02
CA VAL A 43 11.98 -11.70 7.81
C VAL A 43 12.24 -10.21 7.93
N MET A 44 11.27 -9.44 8.41
CA MET A 44 11.38 -7.98 8.57
C MET A 44 12.42 -7.58 9.61
N ARG A 45 12.47 -8.26 10.77
CA ARG A 45 13.52 -8.05 11.78
C ARG A 45 14.90 -8.32 11.20
N TYR A 46 15.05 -9.44 10.50
CA TYR A 46 16.31 -9.80 9.87
C TYR A 46 16.72 -8.79 8.79
N ALA A 47 15.77 -8.30 7.99
CA ALA A 47 16.03 -7.27 6.99
C ALA A 47 16.57 -5.97 7.64
N LYS A 48 15.99 -5.55 8.77
CA LYS A 48 16.49 -4.40 9.50
C LYS A 48 17.87 -4.63 10.11
N GLU A 49 18.04 -5.70 10.89
CA GLU A 49 19.23 -5.92 11.71
C GLU A 49 20.43 -6.43 10.90
N ALA A 50 20.21 -7.35 9.96
CA ALA A 50 21.28 -8.01 9.22
C ALA A 50 21.54 -7.41 7.84
N CYS A 51 20.52 -6.79 7.22
CA CYS A 51 20.63 -6.18 5.89
C CYS A 51 20.64 -4.64 5.93
N GLY A 52 20.47 -4.01 7.10
CA GLY A 52 20.62 -2.57 7.26
C GLY A 52 19.44 -1.73 6.74
N PHE A 53 18.27 -2.34 6.51
CA PHE A 53 17.06 -1.59 6.12
C PHE A 53 16.45 -0.89 7.33
N ASP A 54 17.00 0.27 7.68
CA ASP A 54 16.65 1.05 8.86
C ASP A 54 15.42 1.96 8.67
N MET A 55 15.02 2.23 7.42
CA MET A 55 13.89 3.09 7.10
C MET A 55 12.75 2.34 6.40
N LEU A 56 11.55 2.38 6.99
CA LEU A 56 10.30 2.01 6.32
C LEU A 56 9.69 3.27 5.70
N VAL A 57 9.65 3.30 4.36
CA VAL A 57 9.22 4.46 3.56
C VAL A 57 7.71 4.49 3.38
N CYS A 58 7.11 3.35 3.06
CA CYS A 58 5.70 3.27 2.70
C CYS A 58 5.14 1.89 3.03
N VAL A 59 3.89 1.86 3.49
CA VAL A 59 3.04 0.67 3.49
C VAL A 59 1.87 0.99 2.58
N SER A 60 1.67 0.15 1.57
CA SER A 60 0.58 0.28 0.62
C SER A 60 -0.12 -1.06 0.47
N SER A 61 -1.34 -1.07 -0.03
CA SER A 61 -2.02 -2.31 -0.34
C SER A 61 -2.69 -2.27 -1.70
N VAL A 62 -2.88 -3.47 -2.27
CA VAL A 62 -3.45 -3.68 -3.60
C VAL A 62 -4.61 -4.65 -3.46
N ASP A 63 -5.74 -4.33 -4.10
CA ASP A 63 -6.92 -5.20 -4.19
C ASP A 63 -6.96 -5.83 -5.59
N HIS A 64 -6.66 -7.12 -5.64
CA HIS A 64 -6.73 -7.98 -6.82
C HIS A 64 -8.11 -8.66 -6.91
N LEU A 65 -9.17 -7.85 -7.00
CA LEU A 65 -10.55 -8.35 -7.08
C LEU A 65 -10.70 -9.48 -8.12
N GLY A 66 -11.16 -10.64 -7.66
CA GLY A 66 -11.34 -11.85 -8.48
C GLY A 66 -10.13 -12.80 -8.51
N GLN A 67 -9.08 -12.54 -7.74
CA GLN A 67 -7.93 -13.43 -7.55
C GLN A 67 -7.80 -13.84 -6.09
N GLU A 68 -7.20 -15.01 -5.84
CA GLU A 68 -6.85 -15.48 -4.51
C GLU A 68 -5.33 -15.63 -4.40
N PRO A 69 -4.67 -14.97 -3.43
CA PRO A 69 -5.21 -14.06 -2.42
C PRO A 69 -5.68 -12.70 -2.98
N ARG A 70 -6.80 -12.18 -2.48
CA ARG A 70 -7.42 -10.93 -2.97
C ARG A 70 -6.59 -9.70 -2.63
N PHE A 71 -6.12 -9.60 -1.39
CA PHE A 71 -5.39 -8.42 -0.93
C PHE A 71 -3.89 -8.68 -0.94
N GLU A 72 -3.13 -7.62 -1.12
CA GLU A 72 -1.68 -7.63 -1.06
C GLU A 72 -1.23 -6.44 -0.23
N THR A 73 -0.39 -6.64 0.78
CA THR A 73 0.24 -5.56 1.55
C THR A 73 1.71 -5.46 1.17
N ASN A 74 2.15 -4.27 0.80
CA ASN A 74 3.47 -3.97 0.29
C ASN A 74 4.18 -3.00 1.21
N TYR A 75 5.40 -3.36 1.61
CA TYR A 75 6.28 -2.56 2.45
C TYR A 75 7.50 -2.14 1.65
N THR A 76 7.72 -0.83 1.52
CA THR A 76 8.91 -0.29 0.88
C THR A 76 9.95 0.03 1.95
N LEU A 77 11.00 -0.79 2.00
CA LEU A 77 12.13 -0.63 2.90
C LEU A 77 13.28 0.06 2.18
N THR A 78 14.05 0.88 2.89
CA THR A 78 15.21 1.57 2.36
C THR A 78 16.34 1.58 3.39
N GLN A 79 17.58 1.42 2.92
CA GLN A 79 18.78 1.69 3.69
C GLN A 79 19.07 3.20 3.62
N ALA A 80 19.03 3.91 4.73
CA ALA A 80 19.20 5.37 4.74
C ALA A 80 20.61 5.79 4.28
N GLU A 81 21.64 4.99 4.56
CA GLU A 81 23.03 5.30 4.21
C GLU A 81 23.32 5.16 2.70
N THR A 82 22.83 4.08 2.09
CA THR A 82 23.15 3.75 0.69
C THR A 82 22.05 4.18 -0.28
N GLY A 83 20.83 4.36 0.18
CA GLY A 83 19.64 4.57 -0.65
C GLY A 83 19.11 3.31 -1.34
N ALA A 84 19.66 2.13 -1.03
CA ALA A 84 19.17 0.87 -1.58
C ALA A 84 17.76 0.57 -1.02
N ASN A 85 16.79 0.35 -1.92
CA ASN A 85 15.41 0.03 -1.57
C ASN A 85 15.10 -1.46 -1.76
N MET A 86 14.05 -1.94 -1.11
CA MET A 86 13.55 -3.31 -1.23
C MET A 86 12.04 -3.29 -1.03
N LEU A 87 11.30 -3.94 -1.92
CA LEU A 87 9.86 -4.11 -1.77
C LEU A 87 9.57 -5.47 -1.12
N VAL A 88 8.87 -5.48 0.00
CA VAL A 88 8.37 -6.71 0.63
C VAL A 88 6.88 -6.79 0.42
N ARG A 89 6.46 -7.82 -0.28
CA ARG A 89 5.09 -8.13 -0.62
C ARG A 89 4.55 -9.23 0.27
N VAL A 90 3.35 -9.04 0.81
CA VAL A 90 2.63 -10.01 1.63
C VAL A 90 1.25 -10.25 1.03
N PRO A 91 0.97 -11.45 0.52
CA PRO A 91 -0.36 -11.79 0.03
C PRO A 91 -1.30 -12.06 1.23
N VAL A 92 -2.55 -11.60 1.13
CA VAL A 92 -3.53 -11.60 2.22
C VAL A 92 -4.89 -12.10 1.71
N PRO A 93 -5.46 -13.16 2.30
CA PRO A 93 -6.72 -13.73 1.84
C PRO A 93 -7.91 -12.83 2.20
N GLU A 94 -8.99 -12.91 1.42
CA GLU A 94 -10.23 -12.16 1.71
C GLU A 94 -10.97 -12.69 2.94
N SER A 95 -10.89 -14.00 3.19
CA SER A 95 -11.62 -14.66 4.28
C SER A 95 -11.19 -14.20 5.66
N ASN A 96 -9.92 -13.80 5.81
CA ASN A 96 -9.36 -13.25 7.03
C ASN A 96 -8.25 -12.24 6.66
N PRO A 97 -8.60 -10.97 6.37
CA PRO A 97 -7.67 -10.00 5.85
C PRO A 97 -6.80 -9.43 6.98
N SER A 98 -5.90 -10.25 7.52
CA SER A 98 -5.06 -9.89 8.66
C SER A 98 -3.57 -10.09 8.37
N VAL A 99 -2.72 -9.20 8.88
CA VAL A 99 -1.26 -9.23 8.74
C VAL A 99 -0.61 -8.87 10.08
N PRO A 100 0.54 -9.45 10.47
CA PRO A 100 1.27 -8.96 11.64
C PRO A 100 1.76 -7.52 11.48
N SER A 101 1.57 -6.70 12.52
CA SER A 101 2.06 -5.32 12.57
C SER A 101 3.57 -5.26 12.69
N VAL A 102 4.23 -4.37 11.94
CA VAL A 102 5.68 -4.14 12.01
C VAL A 102 6.05 -2.87 12.79
N VAL A 103 5.11 -2.30 13.56
CA VAL A 103 5.31 -1.08 14.36
C VAL A 103 6.44 -1.20 15.38
N ASP A 104 6.62 -2.39 15.94
CA ASP A 104 7.69 -2.65 16.90
C ASP A 104 9.09 -2.68 16.25
N ILE A 105 9.16 -2.97 14.95
CA ILE A 105 10.37 -2.90 14.13
C ILE A 105 10.58 -1.46 13.64
N TRP A 106 9.59 -0.84 13.01
CA TRP A 106 9.63 0.55 12.54
C TRP A 106 8.45 1.35 13.09
N ARG A 107 8.74 2.37 13.91
CA ARG A 107 7.71 3.25 14.48
C ARG A 107 6.91 4.02 13.42
N SER A 108 7.48 4.24 12.24
CA SER A 108 6.78 4.88 11.11
C SER A 108 5.60 4.06 10.60
N ALA A 109 5.60 2.74 10.82
CA ALA A 109 4.52 1.86 10.38
C ALA A 109 3.17 2.19 11.05
N ASN A 110 3.16 2.86 12.21
CA ASN A 110 1.94 3.08 12.98
C ASN A 110 0.86 3.81 12.16
N TRP A 111 1.24 4.92 11.54
CA TRP A 111 0.30 5.71 10.73
C TRP A 111 -0.04 5.01 9.42
N LEU A 112 0.95 4.35 8.81
CA LEU A 112 0.80 3.70 7.50
C LEU A 112 -0.11 2.46 7.59
N GLU A 113 0.05 1.64 8.63
CA GLU A 113 -0.82 0.48 8.87
C GLU A 113 -2.26 0.91 9.20
N ARG A 114 -2.43 2.00 9.96
CA ARG A 114 -3.75 2.58 10.23
C ARG A 114 -4.45 3.10 8.97
N GLU A 115 -3.71 3.68 8.03
CA GLU A 115 -4.25 4.09 6.73
C GLU A 115 -4.80 2.88 5.97
N GLN A 116 -4.01 1.80 5.89
CA GLN A 116 -4.42 0.58 5.19
C GLN A 116 -5.60 -0.10 5.88
N TYR A 117 -5.65 -0.09 7.21
CA TYR A 117 -6.81 -0.56 7.96
C TYR A 117 -8.08 0.22 7.63
N ASP A 118 -8.00 1.55 7.59
CA ASP A 118 -9.19 2.37 7.36
C ASP A 118 -9.69 2.28 5.91
N LEU A 119 -8.76 2.40 4.95
CA LEU A 119 -9.10 2.51 3.53
C LEU A 119 -9.34 1.16 2.85
N MET A 120 -8.64 0.11 3.29
CA MET A 120 -8.66 -1.22 2.67
C MET A 120 -9.21 -2.29 3.61
N GLY A 121 -9.33 -2.02 4.91
CA GLY A 121 -9.92 -2.95 5.87
C GLY A 121 -9.03 -4.16 6.16
N ILE A 122 -7.71 -4.00 6.07
CA ILE A 122 -6.73 -5.04 6.45
C ILE A 122 -6.39 -4.84 7.93
N GLU A 123 -6.56 -5.87 8.74
CA GLU A 123 -6.28 -5.82 10.17
C GLU A 123 -4.80 -6.10 10.47
N PHE A 124 -4.17 -5.24 11.28
CA PHE A 124 -2.78 -5.38 11.68
C PHE A 124 -2.68 -5.92 13.11
N VAL A 125 -2.35 -7.21 13.23
CA VAL A 125 -2.29 -7.91 14.52
C VAL A 125 -1.06 -7.47 15.30
N GLY A 126 -1.27 -7.05 16.56
CA GLY A 126 -0.19 -6.54 17.42
C GLY A 126 0.05 -5.03 17.31
N HIS A 127 -0.74 -4.31 16.49
CA HIS A 127 -0.66 -2.86 16.40
C HIS A 127 -1.14 -2.18 17.71
N PRO A 128 -0.40 -1.19 18.27
CA PRO A 128 -0.73 -0.61 19.58
C PRO A 128 -2.01 0.23 19.62
N ASP A 129 -2.36 0.89 18.51
CA ASP A 129 -3.56 1.74 18.41
C ASP A 129 -4.19 1.65 17.00
N LEU A 130 -4.85 0.53 16.69
CA LEU A 130 -5.47 0.33 15.38
C LEU A 130 -6.85 0.99 15.34
N ARG A 131 -6.87 2.28 15.01
CA ARG A 131 -8.10 3.07 14.79
C ARG A 131 -8.04 3.78 13.45
N ARG A 132 -9.23 4.08 12.90
CA ARG A 132 -9.40 4.87 11.67
C ARG A 132 -8.68 6.23 11.75
N ILE A 133 -8.24 6.74 10.61
CA ILE A 133 -7.51 8.01 10.50
C ILE A 133 -7.94 8.88 9.32
N MET A 134 -8.37 8.27 8.23
CA MET A 134 -8.77 8.96 7.01
C MET A 134 -10.28 9.23 7.01
N MET A 135 -11.06 8.23 7.40
CA MET A 135 -12.51 8.30 7.47
C MET A 135 -12.97 8.77 8.83
N TRP A 136 -14.14 9.39 8.86
CA TRP A 136 -14.80 9.80 10.09
C TRP A 136 -15.19 8.58 10.95
N GLU A 137 -15.32 8.79 12.26
CA GLU A 137 -15.59 7.72 13.21
C GLU A 137 -16.89 6.99 12.87
N GLY A 138 -16.89 5.66 12.83
CA GLY A 138 -18.11 4.88 12.55
C GLY A 138 -18.46 4.71 11.07
N TYR A 139 -17.65 5.25 10.12
CA TYR A 139 -17.84 4.95 8.71
C TYR A 139 -17.81 3.43 8.47
N PRO A 140 -18.82 2.82 7.82
CA PRO A 140 -18.95 1.36 7.81
C PRO A 140 -18.18 0.66 6.69
N TRP A 141 -17.58 1.40 5.75
CA TRP A 141 -16.97 0.84 4.54
C TRP A 141 -15.46 1.12 4.44
N ASN A 142 -14.83 0.54 3.42
CA ASN A 142 -13.41 0.71 3.07
C ASN A 142 -13.32 1.25 1.62
N PRO A 143 -13.10 2.56 1.41
CA PRO A 143 -13.28 3.20 0.10
C PRO A 143 -12.32 2.75 -1.01
N LEU A 144 -11.13 2.25 -0.69
CA LEU A 144 -10.13 1.90 -1.71
C LEU A 144 -10.31 0.49 -2.30
N ARG A 145 -11.22 -0.32 -1.73
CA ARG A 145 -11.56 -1.63 -2.30
C ARG A 145 -12.25 -1.46 -3.65
N LYS A 146 -11.98 -2.35 -4.59
CA LYS A 146 -12.51 -2.28 -5.96
C LYS A 146 -14.01 -2.57 -6.06
N ASP A 147 -14.61 -3.17 -5.05
CA ASP A 147 -16.07 -3.33 -4.93
C ASP A 147 -16.77 -2.05 -4.43
N PHE A 148 -16.02 -1.07 -3.92
CA PHE A 148 -16.58 0.19 -3.46
C PHE A 148 -16.88 1.12 -4.65
N PRO A 149 -18.11 1.63 -4.77
CA PRO A 149 -18.50 2.42 -5.93
C PRO A 149 -17.90 3.83 -5.88
N ILE A 150 -17.48 4.36 -7.04
CA ILE A 150 -16.77 5.65 -7.13
C ILE A 150 -17.60 6.83 -6.62
N ASN A 151 -18.92 6.75 -6.76
CA ASN A 151 -19.87 7.77 -6.31
C ASN A 151 -20.19 7.66 -4.81
N GLY A 152 -19.58 6.71 -4.10
CA GLY A 152 -19.82 6.48 -2.68
C GLY A 152 -21.09 5.67 -2.40
N LYS A 153 -21.24 5.26 -1.15
CA LYS A 153 -22.46 4.65 -0.62
C LYS A 153 -23.11 5.62 0.35
N VAL A 154 -24.43 5.72 0.28
CA VAL A 154 -25.19 6.53 1.25
C VAL A 154 -24.92 5.96 2.63
N THR A 155 -24.50 6.83 3.53
CA THR A 155 -24.31 6.48 4.94
C THR A 155 -24.97 7.56 5.77
N GLU A 156 -25.86 7.17 6.68
CA GLU A 156 -26.49 8.07 7.62
C GLU A 156 -26.20 7.57 9.03
N GLN A 157 -25.38 8.33 9.75
CA GLN A 157 -25.12 8.08 11.16
C GLN A 157 -25.55 9.30 11.96
N ALA A 158 -26.67 9.15 12.67
CA ALA A 158 -27.33 10.23 13.38
C ALA A 158 -26.36 10.96 14.32
N GLY A 159 -26.22 12.28 14.11
CA GLY A 159 -25.37 13.16 14.91
C GLY A 159 -23.87 13.09 14.62
N LEU A 160 -23.42 12.28 13.66
CA LEU A 160 -21.99 12.10 13.36
C LEU A 160 -21.66 12.54 11.93
N ALA A 161 -22.25 11.91 10.92
CA ALA A 161 -22.07 12.29 9.53
C ALA A 161 -23.17 11.73 8.64
N PHE A 162 -23.40 12.42 7.51
CA PHE A 162 -24.20 11.95 6.40
C PHE A 162 -23.35 12.00 5.13
N THR A 163 -23.49 11.01 4.27
CA THR A 163 -22.85 10.98 2.95
C THR A 163 -23.92 10.73 1.90
N GLU A 164 -24.07 11.65 0.96
CA GLU A 164 -24.90 11.46 -0.23
C GLU A 164 -24.06 10.89 -1.37
N VAL A 165 -24.72 10.26 -2.34
CA VAL A 165 -24.04 9.78 -3.55
C VAL A 165 -23.57 10.99 -4.35
N ALA A 166 -22.29 11.00 -4.71
CA ALA A 166 -21.74 12.04 -5.55
C ALA A 166 -22.44 12.05 -6.93
N PRO A 167 -22.91 13.20 -7.43
CA PRO A 167 -23.63 13.26 -8.70
C PRO A 167 -22.72 12.88 -9.89
N THR A 168 -23.17 11.93 -10.70
CA THR A 168 -22.43 11.38 -11.85
C THR A 168 -22.41 12.31 -13.08
N ALA A 169 -23.09 13.45 -13.05
CA ALA A 169 -23.10 14.42 -14.14
C ALA A 169 -22.92 15.85 -13.60
N GLY A 170 -21.98 16.60 -14.19
CA GLY A 170 -21.77 18.02 -13.88
C GLY A 170 -20.95 18.35 -12.63
N GLY A 171 -20.47 17.33 -11.90
CA GLY A 171 -19.58 17.53 -10.75
C GLY A 171 -18.18 18.05 -11.14
N PRO A 172 -17.44 18.69 -10.21
CA PRO A 172 -16.14 19.32 -10.49
C PRO A 172 -15.02 18.35 -10.90
N PHE A 173 -15.20 17.04 -10.67
CA PHE A 173 -14.21 15.99 -10.97
C PHE A 173 -14.59 15.12 -12.18
N ILE A 174 -15.65 15.50 -12.90
CA ILE A 174 -16.08 14.79 -14.11
C ILE A 174 -15.57 15.58 -15.30
N THR A 175 -14.72 14.94 -16.10
CA THR A 175 -14.29 15.48 -17.39
C THR A 175 -15.52 15.67 -18.25
N LYS A 176 -15.97 16.92 -18.39
CA LYS A 176 -16.89 17.29 -19.45
C LYS A 176 -16.19 16.98 -20.77
N PRO A 177 -16.81 16.24 -21.71
CA PRO A 177 -16.28 16.14 -23.05
C PRO A 177 -16.07 17.57 -23.56
N GLY A 178 -14.81 17.96 -23.77
CA GLY A 178 -14.50 19.27 -24.30
C GLY A 178 -15.08 19.35 -25.70
N VAL A 179 -15.94 20.34 -25.97
CA VAL A 179 -16.41 20.64 -27.33
C VAL A 179 -15.23 21.10 -28.22
N MET A 180 -14.12 21.50 -27.60
CA MET A 180 -12.94 22.03 -28.30
C MET A 180 -11.87 20.95 -28.51
N THR A 181 -11.46 20.84 -29.78
CA THR A 181 -10.34 20.02 -30.27
C THR A 181 -9.00 20.51 -29.73
N ALA A 182 -7.99 19.63 -29.67
CA ALA A 182 -6.65 19.96 -29.18
C ALA A 182 -6.01 21.16 -29.93
N SER A 183 -6.35 21.32 -31.21
CA SER A 183 -5.95 22.46 -32.05
C SER A 183 -6.45 23.82 -31.58
N GLU A 184 -7.59 23.88 -30.87
CA GLU A 184 -8.14 25.13 -30.36
C GLU A 184 -7.54 25.53 -28.99
N ARG A 185 -6.81 24.61 -28.34
CA ARG A 185 -6.13 24.86 -27.05
C ARG A 185 -4.70 25.38 -27.23
N GLU A 186 -4.08 25.21 -28.40
CA GLU A 186 -2.71 25.65 -28.61
C GLU A 186 -2.62 27.16 -28.88
N PRO A 187 -1.85 27.93 -28.07
CA PRO A 187 -1.72 29.37 -28.23
C PRO A 187 -0.99 29.82 -29.51
N ARG A 188 -0.63 28.90 -30.41
CA ARG A 188 0.03 29.20 -31.70
C ARG A 188 -0.92 29.39 -32.88
N ALA A 189 -2.23 29.12 -32.71
CA ALA A 189 -3.21 29.19 -33.79
C ALA A 189 -3.92 30.55 -33.94
N GLN A 190 -3.62 31.53 -33.08
CA GLN A 190 -4.04 32.92 -33.30
C GLN A 190 -2.92 33.68 -33.99
N GLY A 191 -2.81 33.47 -35.30
CA GLY A 191 -2.03 34.28 -36.23
C GLY A 191 -2.95 35.02 -37.19
#